data_AF-A0A2V1B9P7-F1
#
_entry.id   AF-A0A2V1B9P7-F1
#
_cell.length_a   1.000
_cell.length_b   1.000
_cell.length_c   1.000
_cell.angle_alpha   90.00
_cell.angle_beta   90.00
_cell.angle_gamma   90.00
#
_symmetry.space_group_name_H-M   'P 1'
#
loop_
_entity.id
_entity.type
_entity.pdbx_description
1 polymer ?
#
loop_
_entity_poly.entity_id
_entity_poly.type
_entity_poly.pdbx_seq_one_letter_code
_entity_poly.pdbx_strand_id
1 'polypeptide(L)' 'LTRNSVVWVFLCKLEYCQGIMFLTTNRIAEFDPAFLSRIHVMLRYTDLTKDTGKNVWELFIGNA' A
#
# COMPACT_ATOMS: atom_id res chain seq x y z
N LEU A 1 -24.07 5.21 12.83
CA LEU A 1 -23.34 4.10 13.49
C LEU A 1 -22.76 3.07 12.50
N THR A 2 -22.77 3.31 11.19
CA THR A 2 -22.56 2.26 10.17
C THR A 2 -21.27 2.33 9.36
N ARG A 3 -20.38 3.30 9.63
CA ARG A 3 -19.11 3.48 8.88
C ARG A 3 -17.86 2.95 9.60
N ASN A 4 -17.95 2.72 10.91
CA ASN A 4 -16.78 2.35 11.73
C ASN A 4 -16.63 0.84 11.90
N SER A 5 -17.63 0.02 11.55
CA SER A 5 -17.57 -1.43 11.74
C SER A 5 -16.56 -2.09 10.80
N VAL A 6 -16.53 -1.71 9.52
CA VAL A 6 -15.59 -2.26 8.53
C VAL A 6 -14.15 -1.86 8.86
N VAL A 7 -13.95 -0.59 9.23
CA VAL A 7 -12.64 -0.08 9.69
C VAL A 7 -12.16 -0.86 10.91
N TRP A 8 -13.04 -1.08 11.89
CA TRP A 8 -12.72 -1.86 13.09
C TRP A 8 -12.37 -3.31 12.76
N VAL A 9 -13.16 -4.00 11.93
CA VAL A 9 -12.88 -5.38 11.50
C VAL A 9 -11.52 -5.46 10.80
N PHE A 10 -11.20 -4.49 9.95
CA PHE A 10 -9.90 -4.45 9.26
C PHE A 10 -8.74 -4.22 10.24
N LEU A 11 -8.90 -3.31 11.21
CA LEU A 11 -7.90 -3.08 12.26
C LEU A 11 -7.65 -4.35 13.09
N CYS A 12 -8.71 -5.09 13.44
CA CYS A 12 -8.55 -6.39 14.10
C CYS A 12 -7.78 -7.38 13.22
N LYS A 13 -8.06 -7.44 11.92
CA LYS A 13 -7.32 -8.34 11.02
C LYS A 13 -5.84 -7.97 10.89
N LEU A 14 -5.52 -6.67 10.89
CA LEU A 14 -4.13 -6.18 10.93
C LEU A 14 -3.39 -6.61 12.20
N GLU A 15 -4.06 -6.50 13.35
CA GLU A 15 -3.46 -6.75 14.66
C GLU A 15 -3.21 -8.24 14.91
N TYR A 16 -4.08 -9.12 14.40
CA TYR A 16 -3.99 -10.57 14.60
C TYR A 16 -3.43 -11.34 13.38
N CYS A 17 -2.85 -10.65 12.40
CA CYS A 17 -2.19 -11.33 11.30
C CYS A 17 -0.92 -12.02 11.81
N GLN A 18 -0.89 -13.36 11.80
CA GLN A 18 0.28 -14.16 12.22
C GLN A 18 1.40 -14.23 11.15
N GLY A 19 1.41 -13.31 10.18
CA GLY A 19 2.35 -13.30 9.07
C GLY A 19 2.60 -11.90 8.51
N ILE A 20 3.15 -11.83 7.30
CA ILE A 20 3.41 -10.57 6.61
C ILE A 20 2.21 -10.25 5.71
N MET A 21 1.57 -9.12 5.94
CA MET A 21 0.48 -8.63 5.10
C MET A 21 0.97 -7.49 4.21
N PHE A 22 0.73 -7.62 2.90
CA PHE A 22 0.96 -6.55 1.94
C PHE A 22 -0.35 -5.83 1.65
N LEU A 23 -0.31 -4.50 1.72
CA LEU A 23 -1.44 -3.63 1.42
C LEU A 23 -1.03 -2.61 0.37
N THR A 24 -1.90 -2.38 -0.60
CA THR A 24 -1.73 -1.34 -1.62
C THR A 24 -2.91 -0.38 -1.54
N THR A 25 -2.64 0.92 -1.67
CA THR A 25 -3.68 1.93 -1.73
C THR A 25 -3.29 3.04 -2.68
N ASN A 26 -4.20 3.37 -3.60
CA ASN A 26 -4.06 4.52 -4.48
C ASN A 26 -4.55 5.82 -3.80
N ARG A 27 -5.02 5.75 -2.56
CA ARG A 27 -5.63 6.85 -1.81
C ARG A 27 -5.14 6.91 -0.36
N ILE A 28 -3.82 7.03 -0.18
CA ILE A 28 -3.22 7.09 1.16
C ILE A 28 -3.73 8.27 1.99
N ALA A 29 -4.15 9.38 1.36
CA ALA A 29 -4.70 10.56 2.05
C ALA A 29 -6.08 10.33 2.67
N GLU A 30 -6.86 9.39 2.14
CA GLU A 30 -8.19 9.02 2.67
C GLU A 30 -8.10 7.89 3.70
N PHE A 31 -6.89 7.39 3.97
CA PHE A 31 -6.66 6.26 4.86
C PHE A 31 -6.81 6.68 6.33
N ASP A 32 -7.48 5.87 7.14
CA ASP A 32 -7.67 6.17 8.57
C ASP A 32 -6.30 6.20 9.29
N PRO A 33 -5.98 7.27 10.03
CA PRO A 33 -4.71 7.37 10.77
C PRO A 33 -4.43 6.19 11.70
N ALA A 34 -5.46 5.53 12.24
CA ALA A 34 -5.32 4.36 13.11
C ALA A 34 -4.67 3.17 12.39
N PHE A 35 -4.75 3.09 11.05
CA PHE A 35 -4.05 2.06 10.28
C PHE A 35 -2.54 2.28 10.26
N LEU A 36 -2.08 3.53 10.21
CA LEU A 36 -0.66 3.86 10.14
C LEU A 36 0.09 3.37 11.40
N SER A 37 -0.57 3.39 12.56
CA SER A 37 -0.01 2.87 13.81
C SER A 37 0.26 1.37 13.82
N ARG A 38 -0.36 0.61 12.89
CA ARG A 38 -0.26 -0.86 12.79
C ARG A 38 0.52 -1.32 11.56
N ILE A 39 1.09 -0.38 10.80
CA ILE A 39 1.92 -0.66 9.62
C ILE A 39 3.39 -0.47 9.99
N HIS A 40 4.17 -1.53 9.87
CA HIS A 40 5.59 -1.52 10.20
C HIS A 40 6.44 -0.78 9.16
N VAL A 41 6.08 -0.89 7.88
CA VAL A 41 6.80 -0.29 6.76
C VAL A 41 5.79 0.29 5.76
N MET A 42 6.02 1.54 5.35
CA MET A 42 5.27 2.18 4.29
C MET A 42 6.17 2.46 3.10
N LEU A 43 5.84 1.87 1.95
CA LEU A 43 6.52 2.13 0.69
C LEU A 43 5.67 3.09 -0.13
N ARG A 44 6.21 4.29 -0.37
CA ARG A 44 5.58 5.28 -1.26
C ARG A 44 6.13 5.12 -2.66
N TYR A 45 5.28 4.71 -3.59
CA TYR A 45 5.59 4.80 -5.02
C TYR A 45 5.46 6.27 -5.44
N THR A 46 6.60 6.91 -5.69
CA THR A 46 6.65 8.24 -6.30
C THR A 46 6.42 8.12 -7.80
N ASP A 47 6.08 9.25 -8.42
CA ASP A 47 5.95 9.31 -9.87
C ASP A 47 7.24 8.85 -10.55
N LEU A 48 7.07 8.20 -11.71
CA LEU A 48 8.19 7.73 -12.52
C LEU A 48 9.01 8.92 -12.99
N THR A 49 10.30 8.90 -12.68
CA THR A 49 11.26 9.84 -13.32
C THR A 49 11.53 9.40 -14.75
N LYS A 50 12.11 10.27 -15.57
CA LYS A 50 12.51 9.92 -16.95
C LYS A 50 13.44 8.70 -16.99
N ASP A 51 14.40 8.63 -16.06
CA ASP A 51 15.33 7.49 -15.96
C ASP A 51 14.63 6.21 -15.48
N THR A 52 13.79 6.30 -14.43
CA THR A 52 13.03 5.12 -13.97
C THR A 52 12.09 4.61 -15.06
N GLY A 53 11.43 5.51 -15.79
CA GLY A 53 10.57 5.17 -16.90
C GLY A 53 11.34 4.49 -18.03
N LYS A 54 12.52 5.02 -18.41
CA LYS A 54 13.38 4.38 -19.41
C LYS A 54 13.77 2.96 -19.00
N ASN A 55 14.19 2.75 -17.75
CA ASN A 55 14.54 1.42 -17.24
C ASN A 55 13.35 0.45 -17.30
N VAL A 56 12.14 0.94 -16.99
CA VAL A 56 10.92 0.14 -17.13
C VAL A 56 10.69 -0.23 -18.59
N TRP A 57 10.77 0.72 -19.52
CA TRP A 57 10.63 0.44 -20.96
C TRP A 57 11.68 -0.54 -21.48
N GLU A 58 12.94 -0.39 -21.07
CA GLU A 58 14.02 -1.31 -21.43
C GLU A 58 13.77 -2.72 -20.88
N LEU A 59 13.24 -2.85 -19.65
CA LEU A 59 12.84 -4.14 -19.09
C LEU A 59 11.69 -4.79 -19.89
N PHE A 60 10.73 -4.00 -20.36
CA PHE A 60 9.58 -4.51 -21.12
C PHE A 60 9.92 -4.84 -22.57
N ILE A 61 10.80 -4.06 -23.21
CA ILE A 61 11.20 -4.25 -24.61
C ILE A 61 12.35 -5.25 -24.74
N GLY A 62 13.30 -5.28 -23.80
CA GLY A 62 14.45 -6.19 -23.82
C GLY A 62 14.14 -7.63 -23.44
N ASN A 63 12.94 -7.90 -22.92
CA ASN A 63 12.43 -9.25 -22.63
C ASN A 63 11.37 -9.73 -23.66
N ALA A 64 11.25 -9.05 -24.80
CA ALA A 64 10.42 -9.46 -25.95
C ALA A 64 11.32 -9.95 -27.09
#